data_AF-A0A7L3WT26-F1
#
_entry.id   AF-A0A7L3WT26-F1
#
_cell.length_a   1.000
_cell.length_b   1.000
_cell.length_c   1.000
_cell.angle_alpha   90.00
_cell.angle_beta   90.00
_cell.angle_gamma   90.00
#
_symmetry.space_group_name_H-M   'P 1'
#
loop_
_entity.id
_entity.type
_entity.pdbx_description
1 polymer ?
#
loop_
_entity_poly.entity_id
_entity_poly.type
_entity_poly.pdbx_seq_one_letter_code
_entity_poly.pdbx_strand_id
1 'polypeptide(L)'
;LDTLEKWVTEIFSEIPNNGLPKPSFGHLTQPFDTPEFHKLYRVVPIRKVHSLSITWALPPQEQYYRVKPLHYISWLVGHEGKGSVLSFLRKKFWALALYGGNGETGFEQNSTYSIFSISVTLTDEGYKHFYEVAHVVFQYVKMLQKRGPDKRQVIWEEIQKIEANEFHYQEQ
;
A
#
# COMPACT_ATOMS: atom_id res chain seq x y z
N LEU A 1 -6.61 1.35 36.12
CA LEU A 1 -7.44 2.19 35.22
C LEU A 1 -7.89 3.45 35.95
N ASP A 2 -8.47 3.32 37.14
CA ASP A 2 -8.99 4.42 37.95
C ASP A 2 -7.99 5.57 38.19
N THR A 3 -6.72 5.25 38.47
CA THR A 3 -5.67 6.27 38.63
C THR A 3 -5.37 7.02 37.32
N LEU A 4 -5.32 6.32 36.18
CA LEU A 4 -5.08 6.94 34.87
C LEU A 4 -6.27 7.80 34.45
N GLU A 5 -7.49 7.32 34.68
CA GLU A 5 -8.71 8.09 34.42
C GLU A 5 -8.73 9.38 35.25
N LYS A 6 -8.38 9.29 36.54
CA LYS A 6 -8.26 10.48 37.40
C LYS A 6 -7.23 11.47 36.86
N TRP A 7 -6.04 11.02 36.47
CA TRP A 7 -5.00 11.88 35.92
C TRP A 7 -5.42 12.53 34.59
N VAL A 8 -6.03 11.76 33.69
CA VAL A 8 -6.52 12.30 32.41
C VAL A 8 -7.62 13.33 32.66
N THR A 9 -8.55 13.06 33.57
CA THR A 9 -9.61 14.00 33.91
C THR A 9 -9.03 15.28 34.52
N GLU A 10 -8.11 15.18 35.47
CA GLU A 10 -7.49 16.32 36.13
C GLU A 10 -6.71 17.21 35.14
N ILE A 11 -6.00 16.60 34.18
CA ILE A 11 -5.15 17.33 33.23
C ILE A 11 -5.95 17.90 32.04
N PHE A 12 -6.91 17.14 31.50
CA PHE A 12 -7.55 17.47 30.21
C PHE A 12 -8.96 18.05 30.34
N SER A 13 -9.60 18.01 31.53
CA SER A 13 -10.97 18.53 31.71
C SER A 13 -11.10 20.04 31.52
N GLU A 14 -10.04 20.81 31.78
CA GLU A 14 -10.02 22.26 31.60
C GLU A 14 -9.91 22.68 30.12
N ILE A 15 -9.64 21.75 29.20
CA ILE A 15 -9.51 22.07 27.78
C ILE A 15 -10.91 22.41 27.22
N PRO A 16 -11.15 23.66 26.78
CA PRO A 16 -12.47 24.09 26.33
C PRO A 16 -12.83 23.42 25.00
N ASN A 17 -14.05 22.89 24.91
CA ASN A 17 -14.61 22.40 23.66
C ASN A 17 -15.18 23.58 22.85
N ASN A 18 -14.61 23.84 21.68
CA ASN A 18 -15.02 24.93 20.79
C ASN A 18 -16.27 24.60 19.94
N GLY A 19 -16.80 23.38 20.02
CA GLY A 19 -18.01 22.95 19.31
C GLY A 19 -17.88 22.96 17.79
N LEU A 20 -16.66 23.09 17.25
CA LEU A 20 -16.45 23.17 15.81
C LEU A 20 -16.59 21.78 15.16
N PRO A 21 -17.23 21.70 13.98
CA PRO A 21 -17.28 20.45 13.23
C PRO A 21 -15.88 20.04 12.77
N LYS A 22 -15.66 18.73 12.64
CA LYS A 22 -14.43 18.19 12.05
C LYS A 22 -14.24 18.80 10.63
N PRO A 23 -13.05 19.33 10.29
CA PRO A 23 -12.75 19.75 8.94
C PRO A 23 -12.99 18.62 7.93
N SER A 24 -13.74 18.91 6.87
CA SER A 24 -14.03 17.96 5.80
C SER A 24 -13.45 18.45 4.49
N PHE A 25 -12.73 17.55 3.82
CA PHE A 25 -12.09 17.81 2.54
C PHE A 25 -12.77 17.04 1.40
N GLY A 26 -13.97 16.50 1.61
CA GLY A 26 -14.69 15.70 0.61
C GLY A 26 -15.01 16.43 -0.70
N HIS A 27 -14.88 17.75 -0.73
CA HIS A 27 -14.99 18.56 -1.95
C HIS A 27 -13.75 18.46 -2.87
N LEU A 28 -12.61 18.00 -2.35
CA LEU A 28 -11.35 17.81 -3.09
C LEU A 28 -11.27 16.38 -3.62
N THR A 29 -12.09 16.06 -4.62
CA THR A 29 -12.28 14.67 -5.08
C THR A 29 -11.21 14.17 -6.04
N GLN A 30 -10.39 15.06 -6.64
CA GLN A 30 -9.45 14.72 -7.71
C GLN A 30 -8.07 15.39 -7.55
N PRO A 31 -7.34 15.14 -6.46
CA PRO A 31 -6.04 15.77 -6.21
C PRO A 31 -4.95 15.40 -7.23
N PHE A 32 -5.16 14.33 -8.01
CA PHE A 32 -4.21 13.83 -9.00
C PHE A 32 -4.70 13.98 -10.46
N ASP A 33 -5.84 14.61 -10.70
CA ASP A 33 -6.29 14.91 -12.08
C ASP A 33 -5.52 16.10 -12.64
N THR A 34 -4.26 15.85 -12.97
CA THR A 34 -3.33 16.84 -13.52
C THR A 34 -2.63 16.26 -14.75
N PRO A 35 -2.28 17.07 -15.75
CA PRO A 35 -1.46 16.63 -16.88
C PRO A 35 -0.12 16.02 -16.45
N GLU A 36 0.36 16.37 -15.26
CA GLU A 36 1.62 15.91 -14.68
C GLU A 36 1.54 14.46 -14.20
N PHE A 37 0.40 14.02 -13.68
CA PHE A 37 0.30 12.73 -12.99
C PHE A 37 0.62 11.53 -13.89
N HIS A 38 0.22 11.56 -15.15
CA HIS A 38 0.39 10.46 -16.11
C HIS A 38 1.74 10.49 -16.83
N LYS A 39 2.84 10.74 -16.09
CA LYS A 39 4.20 10.87 -16.65
C LYS A 39 5.17 9.84 -16.05
N LEU A 40 6.20 9.51 -16.83
CA LEU A 40 7.36 8.77 -16.36
C LEU A 40 8.38 9.76 -15.76
N TYR A 41 8.64 9.63 -14.47
CA TYR A 41 9.65 10.41 -13.78
C TYR A 41 10.96 9.65 -13.67
N ARG A 42 12.07 10.29 -14.07
CA ARG A 42 13.43 9.75 -13.91
C ARG A 42 14.15 10.58 -12.86
N VAL A 43 14.54 9.93 -11.77
CA VAL A 43 15.20 10.57 -10.62
C VAL A 43 16.58 9.97 -10.47
N VAL A 44 17.60 10.83 -10.30
CA VAL A 44 18.97 10.40 -10.01
C VAL A 44 19.09 10.21 -8.49
N PRO A 45 19.27 8.98 -8.00
CA PRO A 45 19.38 8.73 -6.57
C PRO A 45 20.77 9.13 -6.06
N ILE A 46 20.83 9.53 -4.78
CA ILE A 46 22.12 9.76 -4.08
C ILE A 46 22.82 8.42 -3.79
N ARG A 47 22.04 7.39 -3.46
CA ARG A 47 22.53 6.03 -3.20
C ARG A 47 22.62 5.24 -4.51
N LYS A 48 23.49 4.23 -4.56
CA LYS A 48 23.60 3.28 -5.67
C LYS A 48 22.42 2.29 -5.62
N VAL A 49 21.27 2.71 -6.13
CA VAL A 49 20.06 1.88 -6.20
C VAL A 49 19.33 2.12 -7.52
N HIS A 50 18.87 1.04 -8.14
CA HIS A 50 17.92 1.10 -9.23
C HIS A 50 16.54 0.70 -8.70
N SER A 51 15.57 1.60 -8.81
CA SER A 51 14.20 1.37 -8.35
C SER A 51 13.22 1.79 -9.43
N LEU A 52 12.20 0.95 -9.65
CA LEU A 52 11.04 1.27 -10.46
C LEU A 52 9.82 1.31 -9.53
N SER A 53 9.15 2.45 -9.46
CA SER A 53 7.91 2.60 -8.70
C SER A 53 6.76 2.89 -9.67
N ILE A 54 5.70 2.11 -9.56
CA ILE A 54 4.46 2.27 -10.30
C ILE A 54 3.38 2.64 -9.29
N THR A 55 2.73 3.78 -9.48
CA THR A 55 1.84 4.38 -8.48
C THR A 55 0.46 4.65 -9.06
N TRP A 56 -0.57 4.31 -8.29
CA TRP A 56 -1.97 4.56 -8.62
C TRP A 56 -2.60 5.44 -7.55
N ALA A 57 -3.30 6.49 -7.99
CA ALA A 57 -4.21 7.25 -7.14
C ALA A 57 -5.58 6.58 -7.14
N LEU A 58 -6.13 6.35 -5.96
CA LEU A 58 -7.39 5.66 -5.72
C LEU A 58 -8.31 6.54 -4.85
N PRO A 59 -9.63 6.31 -4.88
CA PRO A 59 -10.55 6.92 -3.93
C PRO A 59 -10.18 6.55 -2.48
N PRO A 60 -10.60 7.35 -1.48
CA PRO A 60 -10.37 7.05 -0.07
C PRO A 60 -10.75 5.62 0.30
N GLN A 61 -9.80 4.86 0.83
CA GLN A 61 -10.01 3.47 1.26
C GLN A 61 -10.19 3.31 2.77
N GLU A 62 -10.06 4.38 3.56
CA GLU A 62 -10.14 4.36 5.03
C GLU A 62 -11.46 3.75 5.55
N GLN A 63 -12.58 4.01 4.87
CA GLN A 63 -13.89 3.43 5.22
C GLN A 63 -13.92 1.89 5.15
N TYR A 64 -12.98 1.28 4.41
CA TYR A 64 -12.89 -0.17 4.21
C TYR A 64 -11.90 -0.84 5.17
N TYR A 65 -11.56 -0.23 6.31
CA TYR A 65 -10.57 -0.74 7.27
C TYR A 65 -10.81 -2.19 7.74
N ARG A 66 -12.05 -2.68 7.72
CA ARG A 66 -12.38 -4.07 8.10
C ARG A 66 -12.04 -5.10 7.02
N VAL A 67 -12.16 -4.71 5.76
CA VAL A 67 -11.91 -5.60 4.61
C VAL A 67 -10.54 -5.36 3.97
N LYS A 68 -9.88 -4.23 4.28
CA LYS A 68 -8.53 -3.86 3.88
C LYS A 68 -8.18 -4.26 2.42
N PRO A 69 -8.86 -3.70 1.40
CA PRO A 69 -8.74 -4.18 0.03
C PRO A 69 -7.34 -3.96 -0.55
N LEU A 70 -6.67 -2.85 -0.20
CA LEU A 70 -5.30 -2.57 -0.63
C LEU A 70 -4.29 -3.52 0.01
N HIS A 71 -4.51 -3.88 1.27
CA HIS A 71 -3.68 -4.87 1.98
C HIS A 71 -3.78 -6.25 1.32
N TYR A 72 -4.98 -6.68 0.91
CA TYR A 72 -5.15 -7.92 0.16
C TYR A 72 -4.37 -7.93 -1.17
N ILE A 73 -4.44 -6.83 -1.93
CA ILE A 73 -3.71 -6.70 -3.20
C ILE A 73 -2.20 -6.66 -2.94
N SER A 74 -1.77 -5.93 -1.92
CA SER A 74 -0.39 -5.87 -1.44
C SER A 74 0.17 -7.27 -1.17
N TRP A 75 -0.56 -8.10 -0.42
CA TRP A 75 -0.15 -9.46 -0.08
C TRP A 75 0.05 -10.34 -1.31
N LEU A 76 -0.87 -10.24 -2.29
CA LEU A 76 -0.76 -10.97 -3.55
C LEU A 76 0.44 -10.52 -4.39
N VAL A 77 0.63 -9.21 -4.51
CA VAL A 77 1.73 -8.63 -5.29
C VAL A 77 3.09 -8.91 -4.64
N GLY A 78 3.17 -8.79 -3.31
CA GLY A 78 4.38 -9.02 -2.51
C GLY A 78 4.73 -10.49 -2.29
N HIS A 79 3.88 -11.43 -2.71
CA HIS A 79 4.15 -12.86 -2.55
C HIS A 79 5.47 -13.26 -3.23
N GLU A 80 6.37 -13.93 -2.50
CA GLU A 80 7.69 -14.32 -3.01
C GLU A 80 7.77 -15.76 -3.52
N GLY A 81 6.72 -16.55 -3.32
CA GLY A 81 6.71 -17.98 -3.66
C GLY A 81 6.66 -18.30 -5.16
N LYS A 82 6.68 -19.60 -5.49
CA LYS A 82 6.68 -20.10 -6.86
C LYS A 82 5.49 -19.53 -7.66
N GLY A 83 5.79 -18.97 -8.83
CA GLY A 83 4.77 -18.41 -9.72
C GLY A 83 4.39 -16.96 -9.40
N SER A 84 5.03 -16.32 -8.42
CA SER A 84 4.87 -14.89 -8.19
C SER A 84 5.56 -14.02 -9.24
N VAL A 85 5.18 -12.75 -9.29
CA VAL A 85 5.81 -11.74 -10.15
C VAL A 85 7.30 -11.59 -9.81
N LEU A 86 7.65 -11.54 -8.52
CA LEU A 86 9.05 -11.46 -8.08
C LEU A 86 9.84 -12.71 -8.47
N SER A 87 9.25 -13.91 -8.32
CA SER A 87 9.88 -15.17 -8.73
C SER A 87 10.21 -15.17 -10.23
N PHE A 88 9.33 -14.63 -11.07
CA PHE A 88 9.57 -14.50 -12.52
C PHE A 88 10.68 -13.48 -12.83
N LEU A 89 10.65 -12.31 -12.20
CA LEU A 89 11.64 -11.26 -12.41
C LEU A 89 13.05 -11.68 -11.92
N ARG A 90 13.14 -12.38 -10.78
CA ARG A 90 14.39 -12.95 -10.27
C ARG A 90 14.99 -13.98 -11.23
N LYS A 91 14.18 -14.87 -11.83
CA LYS A 91 14.65 -15.85 -12.83
C LYS A 91 15.28 -15.22 -14.07
N LYS A 92 14.86 -14.00 -14.42
CA LYS A 92 15.44 -13.22 -15.52
C LYS A 92 16.60 -12.32 -15.08
N PHE A 93 17.01 -12.39 -13.81
CA PHE A 93 17.98 -11.48 -13.20
C PHE A 93 17.60 -10.00 -13.31
N TRP A 94 16.31 -9.68 -13.32
CA TRP A 94 15.82 -8.30 -13.49
C TRP A 94 15.49 -7.59 -12.17
N ALA A 95 15.15 -8.32 -11.10
CA ALA A 95 14.76 -7.72 -9.83
C ALA A 95 15.36 -8.47 -8.64
N LEU A 96 15.64 -7.73 -7.57
CA LEU A 96 16.11 -8.24 -6.29
C LEU A 96 14.95 -8.37 -5.29
N ALA A 97 14.09 -7.36 -5.22
CA ALA A 97 12.96 -7.30 -4.30
C ALA A 97 11.78 -6.58 -4.96
N LEU A 98 10.56 -6.86 -4.47
CA LEU A 98 9.34 -6.23 -4.94
C LEU A 98 8.41 -6.05 -3.75
N TYR A 99 7.93 -4.82 -3.59
CA TYR A 99 7.02 -4.42 -2.53
C TYR A 99 5.78 -3.80 -3.18
N GLY A 100 4.60 -4.26 -2.81
CA GLY A 100 3.33 -3.63 -3.21
C GLY A 100 2.61 -3.18 -1.95
N GLY A 101 2.05 -1.98 -1.92
CA GLY A 101 1.30 -1.53 -0.76
C GLY A 101 0.95 -0.06 -0.75
N ASN A 102 0.20 0.30 0.27
CA ASN A 102 -0.01 1.65 0.77
C ASN A 102 0.67 1.72 2.15
N GLY A 103 1.50 2.72 2.40
CA GLY A 103 2.23 2.91 3.65
C GLY A 103 1.36 3.36 4.82
N GLU A 104 0.02 3.35 4.68
CA GLU A 104 -1.00 3.72 5.69
C GLU A 104 -0.76 5.07 6.40
N THR A 105 0.18 5.88 5.94
CA THR A 105 0.45 7.22 6.48
C THR A 105 -0.60 8.21 6.00
N GLY A 106 -0.81 9.30 6.74
CA GLY A 106 -1.77 10.35 6.35
C GLY A 106 -1.49 10.99 4.98
N PHE A 107 -0.27 10.83 4.45
CA PHE A 107 0.08 11.25 3.10
C PHE A 107 -0.45 10.28 2.04
N GLU A 108 -0.38 8.97 2.29
CA GLU A 108 -0.78 7.95 1.32
C GLU A 108 -2.22 7.46 1.51
N GLN A 109 -2.84 7.76 2.65
CA GLN A 109 -4.21 7.40 2.96
C GLN A 109 -4.86 8.48 3.83
N ASN A 110 -5.89 9.13 3.28
CA ASN A 110 -6.64 10.17 3.98
C ASN A 110 -8.08 10.24 3.46
N SER A 111 -8.81 11.25 3.94
CA SER A 111 -10.22 11.45 3.60
C SER A 111 -10.48 11.89 2.15
N THR A 112 -9.44 12.21 1.37
CA THR A 112 -9.57 12.68 -0.03
C THR A 112 -9.04 11.67 -1.04
N TYR A 113 -8.04 10.86 -0.70
CA TYR A 113 -7.50 9.84 -1.59
C TYR A 113 -6.77 8.71 -0.86
N SER A 114 -6.39 7.68 -1.63
CA SER A 114 -5.40 6.69 -1.23
C SER A 114 -4.41 6.42 -2.37
N ILE A 115 -3.14 6.24 -2.04
CA ILE A 115 -2.08 5.91 -2.98
C ILE A 115 -1.72 4.45 -2.79
N PHE A 116 -1.67 3.70 -3.90
CA PHE A 116 -1.11 2.36 -3.92
C PHE A 116 0.12 2.36 -4.83
N SER A 117 1.22 1.78 -4.37
CA SER A 117 2.46 1.72 -5.14
C SER A 117 3.03 0.31 -5.18
N ILE A 118 3.57 -0.07 -6.33
CA ILE A 118 4.41 -1.25 -6.50
C ILE A 118 5.83 -0.77 -6.80
N SER A 119 6.75 -1.06 -5.89
CA SER A 119 8.16 -0.72 -5.99
C SER A 119 8.98 -1.97 -6.23
N VAL A 120 9.80 -1.95 -7.28
CA VAL A 120 10.70 -3.04 -7.67
C VAL A 120 12.13 -2.56 -7.55
N THR A 121 12.92 -3.24 -6.72
CA THR A 121 14.37 -3.04 -6.68
C THR A 121 14.99 -3.79 -7.84
N LEU A 122 15.57 -3.05 -8.78
CA LEU A 122 16.13 -3.59 -10.02
C LEU A 122 17.61 -3.94 -9.85
N THR A 123 18.06 -4.90 -10.65
CA THR A 123 19.49 -5.11 -10.93
C THR A 123 19.95 -4.16 -12.05
N ASP A 124 21.24 -4.14 -12.35
CA ASP A 124 21.76 -3.38 -13.50
C ASP A 124 21.15 -3.85 -14.84
N GLU A 125 20.91 -5.16 -14.99
CA GLU A 125 20.21 -5.72 -16.15
C GLU A 125 18.72 -5.36 -16.14
N GLY A 126 18.06 -5.42 -14.99
CA GLY A 126 16.67 -4.99 -14.84
C GLY A 126 16.45 -3.52 -15.17
N TYR A 127 17.43 -2.67 -14.85
CA TYR A 127 17.41 -1.26 -15.22
C TYR A 127 17.43 -1.05 -16.73
N LYS A 128 18.22 -1.83 -17.48
CA LYS A 128 18.23 -1.79 -18.96
C LYS A 128 16.89 -2.23 -19.56
N HIS A 129 16.17 -3.11 -18.86
CA HIS A 129 14.89 -3.69 -19.28
C HIS A 129 13.69 -3.18 -18.45
N PHE A 130 13.75 -1.94 -17.94
CA PHE A 130 12.72 -1.47 -17.00
C PHE A 130 11.32 -1.38 -17.62
N TYR A 131 11.20 -1.21 -18.94
CA TYR A 131 9.92 -1.26 -19.64
C TYR A 131 9.31 -2.65 -19.63
N GLU A 132 10.12 -3.69 -19.84
CA GLU A 132 9.71 -5.09 -19.77
C GLU A 132 9.34 -5.48 -18.34
N VAL A 133 10.10 -5.00 -17.35
CA VAL A 133 9.74 -5.18 -15.93
C VAL A 133 8.39 -4.54 -15.62
N ALA A 134 8.16 -3.30 -16.04
CA ALA A 134 6.87 -2.64 -15.88
C ALA A 134 5.74 -3.44 -16.58
N HIS A 135 5.98 -3.92 -17.79
CA HIS A 135 5.02 -4.72 -18.54
C HIS A 135 4.64 -6.01 -17.80
N VAL A 136 5.61 -6.70 -17.20
CA VAL A 136 5.38 -7.90 -16.39
C VAL A 136 4.52 -7.57 -15.16
N VAL A 137 4.77 -6.45 -14.49
CA VAL A 137 3.94 -5.99 -13.36
C VAL A 137 2.49 -5.75 -13.79
N PHE A 138 2.27 -5.04 -14.90
CA PHE A 138 0.92 -4.82 -15.45
C PHE A 138 0.25 -6.12 -15.91
N GLN A 139 0.99 -7.07 -16.49
CA GLN A 139 0.48 -8.39 -16.82
C GLN A 139 0.02 -9.16 -15.58
N TYR A 140 0.80 -9.08 -14.49
CA TYR A 140 0.42 -9.68 -13.21
C TYR A 140 -0.87 -9.08 -12.68
N VAL A 141 -0.97 -7.74 -12.63
CA VAL A 141 -2.20 -7.04 -12.20
C VAL A 141 -3.41 -7.43 -13.07
N LYS A 142 -3.24 -7.50 -14.40
CA LYS A 142 -4.30 -7.94 -15.32
C LYS A 142 -4.71 -9.39 -15.09
N MET A 143 -3.77 -10.26 -14.73
CA MET A 143 -4.07 -11.64 -14.35
C MET A 143 -4.87 -11.70 -13.05
N LEU A 144 -4.52 -10.89 -12.05
CA LEU A 144 -5.30 -10.76 -10.80
C LEU A 144 -6.75 -10.35 -11.10
N GLN A 145 -6.94 -9.33 -11.94
CA GLN A 145 -8.26 -8.86 -12.35
C GLN A 145 -9.10 -9.95 -13.03
N LYS A 146 -8.51 -10.72 -13.97
CA LYS A 146 -9.22 -11.77 -14.70
C LYS A 146 -9.63 -12.96 -13.84
N ARG A 147 -8.84 -13.29 -12.81
CA ARG A 147 -9.12 -14.44 -11.95
C ARG A 147 -10.14 -14.14 -10.86
N GLY A 148 -10.28 -12.87 -10.48
CA GLY A 148 -11.19 -12.42 -9.44
C GLY A 148 -10.84 -12.90 -8.04
N PRO A 149 -11.48 -12.34 -7.00
CA PRO A 149 -11.26 -12.73 -5.61
C PRO A 149 -11.93 -14.06 -5.25
N ASP A 150 -13.01 -14.44 -5.93
CA ASP A 150 -13.87 -15.58 -5.57
C ASP A 150 -13.13 -16.94 -5.58
N LYS A 151 -12.10 -17.08 -6.44
CA LYS A 151 -11.26 -18.29 -6.49
C LYS A 151 -10.16 -18.32 -5.42
N ARG A 152 -10.12 -17.33 -4.54
CA ARG A 152 -9.03 -17.05 -3.59
C ARG A 152 -9.51 -16.67 -2.19
N GLN A 153 -10.73 -17.05 -1.83
CA GLN A 153 -11.25 -16.90 -0.47
C GLN A 153 -10.30 -17.52 0.58
N VAL A 154 -9.67 -18.65 0.24
CA VAL A 154 -8.65 -19.29 1.07
C VAL A 154 -7.47 -18.35 1.40
N ILE A 155 -7.05 -17.51 0.45
CA ILE A 155 -5.96 -16.54 0.68
C ILE A 155 -6.41 -15.47 1.67
N TRP A 156 -7.64 -15.00 1.56
CA TRP A 156 -8.19 -14.04 2.51
C TRP A 156 -8.26 -14.63 3.92
N GLU A 157 -8.75 -15.87 4.06
CA GLU A 157 -8.79 -16.58 5.34
C GLU A 157 -7.38 -16.82 5.93
N GLU A 158 -6.39 -17.09 5.08
CA GLU A 158 -4.99 -17.25 5.49
C GLU A 158 -4.42 -15.93 6.04
N ILE A 159 -4.63 -14.81 5.32
CA ILE A 159 -4.24 -13.47 5.79
C ILE A 159 -4.90 -13.18 7.14
N GLN A 160 -6.20 -13.43 7.28
CA GLN A 160 -6.91 -13.20 8.55
C GLN A 160 -6.34 -14.03 9.70
N LYS A 161 -5.95 -15.29 9.45
CA LYS A 161 -5.34 -16.14 10.48
C LYS A 161 -3.94 -15.65 10.88
N ILE A 162 -3.13 -15.21 9.92
CA ILE A 162 -1.79 -14.66 10.18
C ILE A 162 -1.92 -13.41 11.06
N GLU A 163 -2.76 -12.46 10.66
CA GLU A 163 -2.98 -11.20 11.39
C GLU A 163 -3.57 -11.44 12.79
N ALA A 164 -4.50 -12.41 12.92
CA ALA A 164 -5.06 -12.77 14.21
C ALA A 164 -4.02 -13.38 15.15
N ASN A 165 -3.12 -14.22 14.62
CA ASN A 165 -2.02 -14.78 15.40
C ASN A 165 -1.02 -13.69 15.80
N GLU A 166 -0.66 -12.79 14.87
CA GLU A 166 0.24 -11.68 15.15
C GLU A 166 -0.30 -10.79 16.27
N PHE A 167 -1.59 -10.45 16.24
CA PHE A 167 -2.24 -9.71 17.32
C PHE A 167 -2.26 -10.49 18.64
N HIS A 168 -2.51 -11.81 18.59
CA HIS A 168 -2.59 -12.64 19.80
C HIS A 168 -1.24 -12.82 20.50
N TYR A 169 -0.15 -12.89 19.73
CA TYR A 169 1.21 -13.08 20.22
C TYR A 169 2.04 -11.80 20.22
N GLN A 170 1.41 -10.64 20.04
CA GLN A 170 2.08 -9.35 20.12
C GLN A 170 2.65 -9.18 21.54
N GLU A 171 3.97 -8.99 21.65
CA GLU A 171 4.64 -8.79 22.95
C GLU A 171 4.03 -7.58 23.66
N GLN A 172 3.69 -7.76 24.94
CA GLN A 172 3.11 -6.73 25.82
C GLN A 172 4.12 -5.65 26.18
#